data_AF-A0A3M2RVV2-F1
#
_entry.id   AF-A0A3M2RVV2-F1
#
_cell.length_a   1.000
_cell.length_b   1.000
_cell.length_c   1.000
_cell.angle_alpha   90.00
_cell.angle_beta   90.00
_cell.angle_gamma   90.00
#
_symmetry.space_group_name_H-M   'P 1'
#
loop_
_entity.id
_entity.type
_entity.pdbx_description
1 polymer ?
#
loop_
_entity_poly.entity_id
_entity_poly.type
_entity_poly.pdbx_seq_one_letter_code
_entity_poly.pdbx_strand_id
1 'polypeptide(L)'
;MKHTRIRNCTNEKCLQVENTLARVAPECEWGAFRAWALKVMACWSTSEKTAFDIDAHPNATRGKISPHIAAARIPMSLPVGSARMSFRGTTQRLAPPPNMAIYFCTKLLGSLELMDWNYEVGFHTDDDFFGVVELLIWMSNATDFVPNPRIMRNYVGVADDLELPLHMRRLNRAIFGVSSLQSNFCRRRLWNLVLACRSGIASIPSIMSILNTMPATDTRVHAQCTPETCQFDEENSTTVRQLHQCGLSESDHRIKCDPSKLNHSTLPHNAWTMKRELTGGKFMAISHIWLDGTGSSINTEAGTVNECLFEFFTSVAQREGCEGIWWDAICMPSDRKKWAEEISRMHQNYSNAEFTLVHDLQLANFEWRDDGSPCLALALSAWFTRGWTALELRASKKVKVLFKAPAQQHGGQTVPAAGFMFQYNGYREYRYVLKDLDDDILVSGKSIFTSPAHQEVSLVIQTVRGRAQGDLTKLNQLMFAMKNRHTSWGRDRMIITSLMADPRGLESGLTAPEITKKLLVDSGPWSWCPPVLLDLAEDEEGYDSFLTITPDGELTGTWATKTLTKEELAKLSPVGSHPSTVIRIKRYLAAPKEVLILDKSYEARTGWTVDLYWGG
;
A
#
# COMPACT_ATOMS: atom_id res chain seq x y z
N MET A 1 17.29 -31.59 -5.75
CA MET A 1 15.96 -32.25 -5.72
C MET A 1 15.91 -33.72 -6.17
N LYS A 2 17.01 -34.39 -6.53
CA LYS A 2 17.01 -35.83 -6.87
C LYS A 2 16.60 -36.79 -5.71
N HIS A 3 16.34 -36.28 -4.50
CA HIS A 3 16.08 -37.09 -3.30
C HIS A 3 14.78 -36.80 -2.52
N THR A 4 13.98 -35.80 -2.91
CA THR A 4 12.66 -35.55 -2.30
C THR A 4 11.58 -36.26 -3.10
N ARG A 5 11.37 -37.56 -2.84
CA ARG A 5 10.20 -38.31 -3.35
C ARG A 5 8.94 -37.85 -2.62
N ILE A 6 8.44 -36.66 -2.91
CA ILE A 6 7.06 -36.33 -2.60
C ILE A 6 6.21 -37.16 -3.56
N ARG A 7 5.43 -38.08 -2.98
CA ARG A 7 4.52 -38.90 -3.77
C ARG A 7 3.47 -37.98 -4.37
N ASN A 8 3.14 -38.18 -5.65
CA ASN A 8 2.04 -37.46 -6.29
C ASN A 8 0.76 -37.72 -5.50
N CYS A 9 0.25 -36.69 -4.81
CA CYS A 9 -1.05 -36.77 -4.17
C CYS A 9 -2.12 -36.85 -5.26
N THR A 10 -2.95 -37.90 -5.21
CA THR A 10 -4.06 -38.16 -6.12
C THR A 10 -5.42 -37.86 -5.47
N ASN A 11 -5.44 -37.25 -4.28
CA ASN A 11 -6.68 -36.86 -3.62
C ASN A 11 -7.37 -35.75 -4.42
N GLU A 12 -8.63 -35.97 -4.77
CA GLU A 12 -9.41 -35.08 -5.64
C GLU A 12 -9.58 -33.67 -5.04
N LYS A 13 -9.80 -33.55 -3.73
CA LYS A 13 -9.88 -32.24 -3.05
C LYS A 13 -8.55 -31.49 -3.13
N CYS A 14 -7.43 -32.18 -2.94
CA CYS A 14 -6.10 -31.58 -3.09
C CYS A 14 -5.87 -31.09 -4.53
N LEU A 15 -6.30 -31.87 -5.53
CA LEU A 15 -6.15 -31.49 -6.95
C LEU A 15 -7.01 -30.29 -7.31
N GLN A 16 -8.24 -30.19 -6.79
CA GLN A 16 -9.11 -29.02 -6.96
C GLN A 16 -8.48 -27.78 -6.33
N VAL A 17 -7.98 -27.88 -5.10
CA VAL A 17 -7.30 -26.76 -4.45
C VAL A 17 -6.01 -26.39 -5.18
N GLU A 18 -5.20 -27.35 -5.60
CA GLU A 18 -3.98 -27.12 -6.38
C GLU A 18 -4.26 -26.33 -7.66
N ASN A 19 -5.36 -26.63 -8.37
CA ASN A 19 -5.80 -25.87 -9.55
C ASN A 19 -6.19 -24.43 -9.22
N THR A 20 -6.82 -24.20 -8.07
CA THR A 20 -7.13 -22.84 -7.59
C THR A 20 -5.85 -22.10 -7.22
N LEU A 21 -4.95 -22.73 -6.46
CA LEU A 21 -3.66 -22.15 -6.07
C LEU A 21 -2.79 -21.84 -7.28
N ALA A 22 -2.84 -22.65 -8.34
CA ALA A 22 -2.08 -22.43 -9.56
C ALA A 22 -2.41 -21.09 -10.25
N ARG A 23 -3.59 -20.50 -10.00
CA ARG A 23 -4.03 -19.21 -10.54
C ARG A 23 -3.53 -18.01 -9.76
N VAL A 24 -3.21 -18.19 -8.48
CA VAL A 24 -2.90 -17.09 -7.55
C VAL A 24 -1.46 -17.13 -7.03
N ALA A 25 -0.85 -18.32 -7.01
CA ALA A 25 0.51 -18.49 -6.57
C ALA A 25 1.49 -17.87 -7.58
N PRO A 26 2.60 -17.26 -7.10
CA PRO A 26 3.65 -16.72 -7.93
C PRO A 26 4.07 -17.64 -9.08
N GLU A 27 4.46 -17.04 -10.20
CA GLU A 27 5.14 -17.78 -11.25
C GLU A 27 6.55 -18.18 -10.79
N CYS A 28 7.10 -19.23 -11.37
CA CYS A 28 8.49 -19.62 -11.16
C CYS A 28 8.93 -20.48 -12.33
N GLU A 29 10.00 -20.08 -13.02
CA GLU A 29 10.51 -20.80 -14.20
C GLU A 29 11.10 -22.17 -13.81
N TRP A 30 11.43 -22.36 -12.53
CA TRP A 30 11.70 -23.69 -11.99
C TRP A 30 10.38 -24.47 -11.76
N GLY A 31 9.77 -24.93 -12.86
CA GLY A 31 8.44 -25.57 -12.83
C GLY A 31 8.31 -26.75 -11.87
N ALA A 32 9.38 -27.53 -11.66
CA ALA A 32 9.39 -28.62 -10.69
C ALA A 32 9.25 -28.13 -9.24
N PHE A 33 9.90 -27.00 -8.90
CA PHE A 33 9.76 -26.37 -7.58
C PHE A 33 8.37 -25.75 -7.41
N ARG A 34 7.84 -25.08 -8.44
CA ARG A 34 6.49 -24.52 -8.40
C ARG A 34 5.43 -25.60 -8.17
N ALA A 35 5.47 -26.68 -8.95
CA ALA A 35 4.54 -27.81 -8.79
C ALA A 35 4.66 -28.43 -7.39
N TRP A 36 5.87 -28.53 -6.86
CA TRP A 36 6.11 -28.96 -5.50
C TRP A 36 5.45 -28.05 -4.46
N ALA A 37 5.66 -26.73 -4.55
CA ALA A 37 5.11 -25.75 -3.61
C ALA A 37 3.57 -25.77 -3.61
N LEU A 38 2.97 -25.75 -4.80
CA LEU A 38 1.52 -25.85 -4.96
C LEU A 38 0.96 -27.12 -4.32
N LYS A 39 1.62 -28.26 -4.55
CA LYS A 39 1.19 -29.54 -3.99
C LYS A 39 1.28 -29.56 -2.45
N VAL A 40 2.36 -29.01 -1.88
CA VAL A 40 2.53 -28.90 -0.42
C VAL A 40 1.41 -28.04 0.19
N MET A 41 1.16 -26.86 -0.37
CA MET A 41 0.14 -25.95 0.12
C MET A 41 -1.28 -26.51 -0.05
N ALA A 42 -1.57 -27.12 -1.20
CA ALA A 42 -2.86 -27.76 -1.44
C ALA A 42 -3.13 -28.88 -0.42
N CYS A 43 -2.18 -29.81 -0.26
CA CYS A 43 -2.33 -30.92 0.69
C CYS A 43 -2.52 -30.42 2.13
N TRP A 44 -1.73 -29.41 2.55
CA TRP A 44 -1.85 -28.81 3.88
C TRP A 44 -3.21 -28.14 4.12
N SER A 45 -3.70 -27.40 3.14
CA SER A 45 -5.00 -26.71 3.28
C SER A 45 -6.19 -27.67 3.35
N THR A 46 -6.06 -28.85 2.74
CA THR A 46 -7.12 -29.87 2.69
C THR A 46 -7.00 -30.93 3.78
N SER A 47 -5.85 -31.02 4.47
CA SER A 47 -5.76 -31.87 5.65
C SER A 47 -6.70 -31.28 6.69
N GLU A 48 -7.75 -32.03 7.05
CA GLU A 48 -8.61 -31.68 8.18
C GLU A 48 -7.70 -31.24 9.32
N LYS A 49 -7.97 -30.05 9.87
CA LYS A 49 -7.29 -29.58 11.09
C LYS A 49 -7.61 -30.60 12.19
N THR A 50 -6.85 -31.69 12.29
CA THR A 50 -6.59 -32.29 13.58
C THR A 50 -5.87 -31.18 14.33
N ALA A 51 -6.64 -30.44 15.12
CA ALA A 51 -6.11 -29.64 16.19
C ALA A 51 -5.08 -30.52 16.91
N PHE A 52 -3.80 -30.19 16.74
CA PHE A 52 -2.90 -30.36 17.87
C PHE A 52 -3.35 -29.27 18.83
N ASP A 53 -4.36 -29.59 19.64
CA ASP A 53 -4.60 -28.92 20.90
C ASP A 53 -3.27 -28.95 21.65
N ILE A 54 -2.59 -27.82 21.67
CA ILE A 54 -1.77 -27.51 22.83
C ILE A 54 -2.81 -27.13 23.87
N ASP A 55 -3.34 -28.14 24.57
CA ASP A 55 -4.18 -27.95 25.74
C ASP A 55 -3.42 -27.05 26.72
N ALA A 56 -3.79 -25.78 26.73
CA ALA A 56 -3.54 -24.89 27.83
C ALA A 56 -4.41 -25.36 29.00
N HIS A 57 -3.96 -26.38 29.74
CA HIS A 57 -4.59 -26.75 30.99
C HIS A 57 -4.42 -25.59 32.01
N PRO A 58 -5.52 -25.00 32.51
CA PRO A 58 -5.47 -23.97 33.53
C PRO A 58 -5.40 -24.67 34.89
N ASN A 59 -4.21 -25.08 35.34
CA ASN A 59 -3.83 -25.29 36.75
C ASN A 59 -2.44 -25.97 36.90
N ALA A 60 -1.41 -25.43 36.25
CA ALA A 60 -0.03 -25.72 36.63
C ALA A 60 0.59 -24.47 37.28
N THR A 61 0.62 -24.51 38.61
CA THR A 61 1.27 -23.54 39.49
C THR A 61 2.67 -23.14 39.05
N ARG A 62 2.97 -21.84 39.19
CA ARG A 62 4.31 -21.19 39.14
C ARG A 62 5.47 -22.17 39.41
N GLY A 63 6.16 -22.56 38.35
CA GLY A 63 7.40 -23.32 38.40
C GLY A 63 8.30 -22.90 37.24
N LYS A 64 9.49 -22.40 37.58
CA LYS A 64 10.54 -21.92 36.67
C LYS A 64 10.76 -22.88 35.48
N ILE A 65 10.63 -22.40 34.25
CA ILE A 65 11.15 -23.11 33.07
C ILE A 65 12.63 -22.73 32.94
N SER A 66 13.51 -23.66 33.31
CA SER A 66 14.96 -23.60 33.10
C SER A 66 15.30 -24.02 31.66
N PRO A 67 16.35 -23.46 31.02
CA PRO A 67 16.73 -23.78 29.64
C PRO A 67 17.49 -25.11 29.60
N HIS A 68 16.79 -26.20 29.31
CA HIS A 68 17.42 -27.46 28.91
C HIS A 68 16.65 -28.11 27.75
N ILE A 69 16.81 -27.57 26.54
CA ILE A 69 16.89 -28.44 25.36
C ILE A 69 18.37 -28.68 25.15
N ALA A 70 18.83 -29.77 25.76
CA ALA A 70 20.18 -30.26 25.65
C ALA A 70 20.50 -30.59 24.18
N ALA A 71 21.58 -29.97 23.71
CA ALA A 71 22.56 -30.48 22.77
C ALA A 71 22.32 -31.91 22.24
N ALA A 72 21.63 -32.03 21.11
CA ALA A 72 21.98 -33.07 20.16
C ALA A 72 23.27 -32.63 19.46
N ARG A 73 24.42 -33.06 19.99
CA ARG A 73 25.71 -32.96 19.30
C ARG A 73 25.60 -33.74 17.98
N ILE A 74 25.37 -33.03 16.88
CA ILE A 74 25.64 -33.55 15.53
C ILE A 74 27.15 -33.46 15.34
N PRO A 75 27.87 -34.55 14.98
CA PRO A 75 29.31 -34.50 14.82
C PRO A 75 29.71 -33.47 13.77
N MET A 76 30.59 -32.53 14.15
CA MET A 76 31.37 -31.71 13.23
C MET A 76 32.38 -32.61 12.51
N SER A 77 31.96 -33.20 11.40
CA SER A 77 32.78 -33.61 10.25
C SER A 77 31.93 -34.48 9.34
N LEU A 78 31.40 -33.88 8.27
CA LEU A 78 31.00 -34.65 7.10
C LEU A 78 31.73 -34.05 5.90
N PRO A 79 32.54 -34.84 5.17
CA PRO A 79 33.20 -34.38 3.97
C PRO A 79 32.16 -34.04 2.91
N VAL A 80 32.52 -33.09 2.05
CA VAL A 80 31.79 -32.70 0.84
C VAL A 80 31.54 -33.96 -0.01
N GLY A 81 30.34 -34.54 0.09
CA GLY A 81 29.99 -35.75 -0.64
C GLY A 81 28.78 -36.50 -0.07
N SER A 82 27.62 -36.32 -0.70
CA SER A 82 26.42 -37.18 -0.60
C SER A 82 25.64 -37.24 0.74
N ALA A 83 24.75 -36.26 0.96
CA ALA A 83 23.69 -36.42 1.95
C ALA A 83 22.51 -37.25 1.37
N ARG A 84 22.34 -38.50 1.85
CA ARG A 84 21.17 -39.35 1.57
C ARG A 84 20.03 -39.05 2.55
N MET A 85 18.86 -38.62 2.06
CA MET A 85 17.62 -38.59 2.84
C MET A 85 16.95 -39.98 2.85
N SER A 86 16.78 -40.58 4.03
CA SER A 86 15.98 -41.80 4.23
C SER A 86 15.03 -41.61 5.41
N PHE A 87 13.73 -41.52 5.14
CA PHE A 87 12.68 -41.60 6.17
C PHE A 87 12.31 -43.08 6.40
N ARG A 88 12.61 -43.63 7.58
CA ARG A 88 12.01 -44.88 8.09
C ARG A 88 11.07 -44.53 9.25
N GLY A 89 9.87 -45.10 9.21
CA GLY A 89 8.75 -44.76 10.09
C GLY A 89 7.44 -45.08 9.35
N THR A 90 6.73 -46.07 9.85
CA THR A 90 5.51 -46.70 9.32
C THR A 90 4.25 -45.88 9.67
N THR A 91 3.18 -46.11 8.89
CA THR A 91 1.80 -45.57 8.97
C THR A 91 1.60 -44.08 8.58
N GLN A 92 0.86 -43.86 7.49
CA GLN A 92 0.39 -42.58 6.90
C GLN A 92 1.35 -41.37 6.97
N ARG A 93 2.29 -41.31 6.02
CA ARG A 93 3.21 -40.17 5.89
C ARG A 93 2.51 -38.97 5.26
N LEU A 94 2.05 -38.06 6.11
CA LEU A 94 1.64 -36.70 5.75
C LEU A 94 2.80 -35.93 5.10
N ALA A 95 2.51 -35.04 4.16
CA ALA A 95 3.49 -34.09 3.65
C ALA A 95 4.07 -33.27 4.82
N PRO A 96 5.36 -32.83 4.78
CA PRO A 96 5.87 -31.95 5.81
C PRO A 96 4.99 -30.69 5.88
N PRO A 97 4.67 -30.19 7.09
CA PRO A 97 3.92 -28.94 7.21
C PRO A 97 4.67 -27.83 6.47
N PRO A 98 3.97 -26.87 5.82
CA PRO A 98 4.61 -25.82 5.02
C PRO A 98 5.75 -25.11 5.74
N ASN A 99 5.61 -24.88 7.05
CA ASN A 99 6.63 -24.24 7.89
C ASN A 99 7.97 -25.00 7.87
N MET A 100 7.93 -26.33 7.96
CA MET A 100 9.16 -27.13 7.84
C MET A 100 9.71 -27.10 6.42
N ALA A 101 8.85 -27.15 5.40
CA ALA A 101 9.28 -27.05 4.01
C ALA A 101 9.99 -25.72 3.73
N ILE A 102 9.42 -24.60 4.18
CA ILE A 102 10.01 -23.26 4.08
C ILE A 102 11.34 -23.21 4.85
N TYR A 103 11.38 -23.71 6.09
CA TYR A 103 12.61 -23.72 6.89
C TYR A 103 13.76 -24.46 6.19
N PHE A 104 13.52 -25.66 5.65
CA PHE A 104 14.57 -26.42 4.97
C PHE A 104 15.02 -25.74 3.67
N CYS A 105 14.08 -25.21 2.88
CA CYS A 105 14.40 -24.46 1.67
C CYS A 105 15.25 -23.22 1.99
N THR A 106 14.82 -22.41 2.97
CA THR A 106 15.53 -21.20 3.37
C THR A 106 16.90 -21.49 4.00
N LYS A 107 17.06 -22.60 4.74
CA LYS A 107 18.38 -23.04 5.23
C LYS A 107 19.31 -23.44 4.09
N LEU A 108 18.80 -24.14 3.09
CA LEU A 108 19.57 -24.53 1.91
C LEU A 108 20.01 -23.29 1.12
N LEU A 109 19.09 -22.37 0.85
CA LEU A 109 19.39 -21.11 0.14
C LEU A 109 20.40 -20.25 0.91
N GLY A 110 20.22 -20.07 2.23
CA GLY A 110 21.17 -19.31 3.05
C GLY A 110 22.54 -19.96 3.19
N SER A 111 22.64 -21.29 3.06
CA SER A 111 23.94 -21.98 3.00
C SER A 111 24.66 -21.81 1.66
N LEU A 112 23.92 -21.50 0.59
CA LEU A 112 24.46 -21.18 -0.73
C LEU A 112 24.90 -19.72 -0.81
N GLU A 113 24.18 -18.79 -0.16
CA GLU A 113 24.62 -17.37 -0.04
C GLU A 113 25.90 -17.18 0.80
N LEU A 114 26.14 -18.04 1.79
CA LEU A 114 27.38 -18.04 2.58
C LEU A 114 28.61 -18.54 1.80
N MET A 115 28.40 -19.17 0.64
CA MET A 115 29.46 -19.51 -0.30
C MET A 115 29.58 -18.37 -1.33
N ASP A 116 30.20 -17.26 -0.90
CA ASP A 116 30.71 -16.14 -1.69
C ASP A 116 29.92 -15.71 -2.94
N TRP A 117 29.38 -14.49 -2.91
CA TRP A 117 28.97 -13.68 -4.08
C TRP A 117 30.07 -13.49 -5.14
N ASN A 118 31.29 -13.99 -4.90
CA ASN A 118 32.45 -13.91 -5.76
C ASN A 118 32.87 -15.24 -6.43
N TYR A 119 32.20 -16.37 -6.19
CA TYR A 119 32.60 -17.62 -6.87
C TYR A 119 31.44 -18.51 -7.32
N GLU A 120 31.70 -19.18 -8.45
CA GLU A 120 30.90 -20.13 -9.22
C GLU A 120 30.32 -21.31 -8.41
N VAL A 121 29.39 -21.06 -7.48
CA VAL A 121 28.70 -22.12 -6.75
C VAL A 121 27.25 -22.27 -7.21
N GLY A 122 27.09 -23.00 -8.32
CA GLY A 122 26.07 -24.05 -8.45
C GLY A 122 24.60 -23.68 -8.71
N PHE A 123 24.22 -22.41 -8.81
CA PHE A 123 23.02 -22.04 -9.57
C PHE A 123 23.47 -21.73 -11.00
N HIS A 124 22.88 -22.42 -11.98
CA HIS A 124 23.08 -22.00 -13.35
C HIS A 124 22.42 -20.63 -13.51
N THR A 125 22.99 -19.74 -14.32
CA THR A 125 22.44 -18.42 -14.64
C THR A 125 21.03 -18.47 -15.27
N ASP A 126 20.51 -19.68 -15.51
CA ASP A 126 19.18 -20.00 -16.03
C ASP A 126 18.13 -20.38 -14.95
N ASP A 127 18.51 -20.55 -13.68
CA ASP A 127 17.57 -20.91 -12.62
C ASP A 127 16.86 -19.65 -12.04
N ASP A 128 15.52 -19.63 -12.03
CA ASP A 128 14.69 -18.51 -11.53
C ASP A 128 14.67 -18.43 -9.99
N PHE A 129 15.79 -17.99 -9.42
CA PHE A 129 15.96 -17.77 -7.97
C PHE A 129 14.92 -16.80 -7.41
N PHE A 130 14.60 -15.74 -8.16
CA PHE A 130 13.59 -14.76 -7.76
C PHE A 130 12.21 -15.43 -7.57
N GLY A 131 11.77 -16.22 -8.54
CA GLY A 131 10.50 -16.96 -8.44
C GLY A 131 10.49 -17.99 -7.31
N VAL A 132 11.63 -18.60 -6.99
CA VAL A 132 11.76 -19.50 -5.81
C VAL A 132 11.52 -18.72 -4.51
N VAL A 133 12.16 -17.57 -4.34
CA VAL A 133 12.01 -16.75 -3.14
C VAL A 133 10.58 -16.19 -3.03
N GLU A 134 10.01 -15.69 -4.13
CA GLU A 134 8.62 -15.19 -4.16
C GLU A 134 7.61 -16.27 -3.76
N LEU A 135 7.79 -17.52 -4.25
CA LEU A 135 6.98 -18.67 -3.82
C LEU A 135 7.13 -18.98 -2.33
N LEU A 136 8.35 -18.94 -1.79
CA LEU A 136 8.59 -19.18 -0.36
C LEU A 136 7.96 -18.09 0.51
N ILE A 137 8.00 -16.83 0.08
CA ILE A 137 7.34 -15.71 0.74
C ILE A 137 5.82 -15.88 0.70
N TRP A 138 5.26 -16.23 -0.46
CA TRP A 138 3.83 -16.51 -0.58
C TRP A 138 3.39 -17.67 0.35
N MET A 139 4.15 -18.77 0.38
CA MET A 139 3.90 -19.88 1.30
C MET A 139 3.98 -19.43 2.77
N SER A 140 4.94 -18.57 3.10
CA SER A 140 5.15 -18.03 4.43
C SER A 140 4.02 -17.10 4.90
N ASN A 141 3.59 -16.16 4.05
CA ASN A 141 2.47 -15.26 4.32
C ASN A 141 1.18 -16.03 4.60
N ALA A 142 1.04 -17.19 3.97
CA ALA A 142 -0.07 -18.11 4.16
C ALA A 142 -0.05 -18.92 5.48
N THR A 143 1.12 -19.14 6.10
CA THR A 143 1.29 -20.13 7.18
C THR A 143 1.85 -19.60 8.51
N ASP A 144 1.88 -18.27 8.69
CA ASP A 144 2.41 -17.58 9.90
C ASP A 144 3.91 -17.84 10.19
N PHE A 145 4.64 -18.43 9.25
CA PHE A 145 6.05 -18.74 9.43
C PHE A 145 6.93 -17.65 8.83
N VAL A 146 7.73 -16.97 9.65
CA VAL A 146 8.69 -15.98 9.13
C VAL A 146 9.90 -16.72 8.54
N PRO A 147 10.25 -16.52 7.25
CA PRO A 147 11.43 -17.10 6.63
C PRO A 147 12.71 -16.56 7.28
N ASN A 148 13.86 -17.16 6.99
CA ASN A 148 15.15 -16.67 7.48
C ASN A 148 15.29 -15.15 7.20
N PRO A 149 15.48 -14.30 8.24
CA PRO A 149 15.52 -12.84 8.10
C PRO A 149 16.58 -12.34 7.12
N ARG A 150 17.67 -13.09 6.89
CA ARG A 150 18.70 -12.74 5.91
C ARG A 150 18.24 -12.87 4.45
N ILE A 151 17.45 -13.91 4.14
CA ILE A 151 16.88 -14.09 2.80
C ILE A 151 15.80 -13.03 2.55
N MET A 152 15.00 -12.73 3.58
CA MET A 152 14.06 -11.60 3.52
C MET A 152 14.81 -10.27 3.34
N ARG A 153 15.93 -10.04 4.04
CA ARG A 153 16.77 -8.85 3.87
C ARG A 153 17.36 -8.74 2.47
N ASN A 154 17.82 -9.82 1.85
CA ASN A 154 18.35 -9.76 0.49
C ASN A 154 17.24 -9.59 -0.55
N TYR A 155 16.04 -10.14 -0.31
CA TYR A 155 14.89 -9.94 -1.18
C TYR A 155 14.30 -8.53 -1.09
N VAL A 156 14.26 -7.96 0.11
CA VAL A 156 13.80 -6.59 0.38
C VAL A 156 14.89 -5.56 0.05
N GLY A 157 16.16 -5.84 0.34
CA GLY A 157 17.30 -4.93 0.09
C GLY A 157 17.66 -4.76 -1.39
N VAL A 158 17.23 -5.68 -2.26
CA VAL A 158 17.22 -5.48 -3.72
C VAL A 158 16.29 -4.32 -4.13
N ALA A 159 15.41 -3.84 -3.25
CA ALA A 159 14.62 -2.63 -3.48
C ALA A 159 15.44 -1.33 -3.34
N ASP A 160 16.60 -1.36 -2.68
CA ASP A 160 17.41 -0.16 -2.39
C ASP A 160 18.68 -0.04 -3.25
N ASP A 161 19.18 -1.14 -3.83
CA ASP A 161 20.37 -1.14 -4.69
C ASP A 161 20.03 -0.96 -6.18
N LEU A 162 20.58 0.09 -6.80
CA LEU A 162 20.42 0.37 -8.25
C LEU A 162 21.08 -0.67 -9.17
N GLU A 163 21.99 -1.50 -8.66
CA GLU A 163 22.66 -2.55 -9.42
C GLU A 163 21.88 -3.88 -9.30
N LEU A 164 20.76 -3.97 -10.02
CA LEU A 164 20.00 -5.21 -10.12
C LEU A 164 20.86 -6.32 -10.76
N PRO A 165 21.14 -7.43 -10.06
CA PRO A 165 21.97 -8.48 -10.62
C PRO A 165 21.34 -9.10 -11.88
N LEU A 166 22.16 -9.40 -12.90
CA LEU A 166 21.72 -10.01 -14.17
C LEU A 166 20.96 -11.34 -13.99
N HIS A 167 21.15 -12.03 -12.86
CA HIS A 167 20.46 -13.28 -12.53
C HIS A 167 18.98 -13.08 -12.11
N MET A 168 18.52 -11.85 -11.86
CA MET A 168 17.11 -11.53 -11.55
C MET A 168 16.26 -11.35 -12.81
N ARG A 169 16.28 -12.33 -13.73
CA ARG A 169 15.67 -12.23 -15.07
C ARG A 169 14.18 -11.88 -15.04
N ARG A 170 13.39 -12.48 -14.14
CA ARG A 170 11.95 -12.24 -14.06
C ARG A 170 11.63 -10.82 -13.56
N LEU A 171 12.37 -10.34 -12.56
CA LEU A 171 12.28 -8.96 -12.08
C LEU A 171 12.66 -7.97 -13.19
N ASN A 172 13.80 -8.18 -13.83
CA ASN A 172 14.24 -7.37 -14.97
C ASN A 172 13.20 -7.34 -16.09
N ARG A 173 12.67 -8.50 -16.49
CA ARG A 173 11.63 -8.61 -17.53
C ARG A 173 10.35 -7.86 -17.15
N ALA A 174 9.94 -7.91 -15.89
CA ALA A 174 8.77 -7.20 -15.41
C ALA A 174 8.99 -5.67 -15.40
N ILE A 175 10.17 -5.21 -14.95
CA ILE A 175 10.57 -3.78 -14.98
C ILE A 175 10.59 -3.25 -16.43
N PHE A 176 11.24 -3.97 -17.35
CA PHE A 176 11.24 -3.59 -18.76
C PHE A 176 9.82 -3.64 -19.36
N GLY A 177 9.00 -4.60 -18.91
CA GLY A 177 7.60 -4.73 -19.28
C GLY A 177 6.72 -3.53 -18.92
N VAL A 178 7.08 -2.76 -17.88
CA VAL A 178 6.39 -1.50 -17.53
C VAL A 178 6.47 -0.48 -18.67
N SER A 179 7.58 -0.46 -19.41
CA SER A 179 7.76 0.44 -20.54
C SER A 179 6.88 0.05 -21.74
N SER A 180 6.55 -1.24 -21.86
CA SER A 180 5.68 -1.78 -22.91
C SER A 180 4.22 -1.93 -22.48
N LEU A 181 3.84 -1.43 -21.29
CA LEU A 181 2.44 -1.38 -20.90
C LEU A 181 1.65 -0.60 -21.95
N GLN A 182 0.49 -1.15 -22.31
CA GLN A 182 -0.47 -0.44 -23.16
C GLN A 182 -0.79 0.92 -22.54
N SER A 183 -1.16 1.91 -23.36
CA SER A 183 -1.40 3.32 -22.97
C SER A 183 -2.45 3.57 -21.88
N ASN A 184 -2.98 2.53 -21.26
CA ASN A 184 -4.17 2.52 -20.42
C ASN A 184 -3.86 2.70 -18.93
N PHE A 185 -2.59 2.55 -18.52
CA PHE A 185 -2.17 2.73 -17.13
C PHE A 185 -1.11 3.81 -16.99
N CYS A 186 -1.22 4.60 -15.92
CA CYS A 186 -0.25 5.64 -15.61
C CYS A 186 1.03 5.04 -15.01
N ARG A 187 2.15 5.15 -15.75
CA ARG A 187 3.47 4.67 -15.30
C ARG A 187 3.89 5.29 -13.96
N ARG A 188 3.64 6.59 -13.76
CA ARG A 188 3.90 7.29 -12.49
C ARG A 188 3.16 6.65 -11.32
N ARG A 189 1.86 6.38 -11.47
CA ARG A 189 1.03 5.79 -10.40
C ARG A 189 1.45 4.35 -10.08
N LEU A 190 1.82 3.57 -11.09
CA LEU A 190 2.35 2.22 -10.89
C LEU A 190 3.65 2.24 -10.08
N TRP A 191 4.62 3.08 -10.45
CA TRP A 191 5.88 3.18 -9.70
C TRP A 191 5.66 3.70 -8.28
N ASN A 192 4.78 4.69 -8.10
CA ASN A 192 4.40 5.18 -6.78
C ASN A 192 3.75 4.09 -5.90
N LEU A 193 2.94 3.21 -6.49
CA LEU A 193 2.36 2.05 -5.80
C LEU A 193 3.42 1.02 -5.43
N VAL A 194 4.28 0.65 -6.38
CA VAL A 194 5.39 -0.30 -6.18
C VAL A 194 6.30 0.15 -5.04
N LEU A 195 6.67 1.43 -5.02
CA LEU A 195 7.49 2.01 -3.96
C LEU A 195 6.76 2.13 -2.61
N ALA A 196 5.43 2.00 -2.59
CA ALA A 196 4.65 1.96 -1.36
C ALA A 196 4.43 0.52 -0.85
N CYS A 197 4.63 -0.50 -1.67
CA CYS A 197 4.54 -1.90 -1.25
C CYS A 197 5.69 -2.25 -0.30
N ARG A 198 5.44 -3.19 0.63
CA ARG A 198 6.46 -3.62 1.61
C ARG A 198 7.66 -4.26 0.91
N SER A 199 7.38 -5.01 -0.15
CA SER A 199 8.39 -5.65 -0.98
C SER A 199 9.05 -4.69 -2.00
N GLY A 200 8.68 -3.40 -2.03
CA GLY A 200 9.24 -2.41 -2.95
C GLY A 200 9.22 -2.87 -4.40
N ILE A 201 10.35 -2.71 -5.10
CA ILE A 201 10.56 -3.10 -6.50
C ILE A 201 10.30 -4.61 -6.73
N ALA A 202 10.52 -5.46 -5.73
CA ALA A 202 10.24 -6.90 -5.85
C ALA A 202 8.75 -7.23 -6.00
N SER A 203 7.83 -6.28 -5.75
CA SER A 203 6.40 -6.46 -5.99
C SER A 203 6.00 -6.42 -7.48
N ILE A 204 6.84 -5.85 -8.35
CA ILE A 204 6.50 -5.59 -9.76
C ILE A 204 6.04 -6.84 -10.51
N PRO A 205 6.72 -8.01 -10.45
CA PRO A 205 6.32 -9.18 -11.22
C PRO A 205 4.90 -9.67 -10.88
N SER A 206 4.57 -9.70 -9.58
CA SER A 206 3.23 -10.07 -9.13
C SER A 206 2.18 -9.03 -9.52
N ILE A 207 2.49 -7.73 -9.44
CA ILE A 207 1.56 -6.65 -9.85
C ILE A 207 1.29 -6.73 -11.36
N MET A 208 2.35 -6.89 -12.16
CA MET A 208 2.25 -7.03 -13.62
C MET A 208 1.41 -8.24 -14.04
N SER A 209 1.47 -9.34 -13.27
CA SER A 209 0.62 -10.53 -13.53
C SER A 209 -0.87 -10.19 -13.50
N ILE A 210 -1.34 -9.43 -12.49
CA ILE A 210 -2.73 -8.96 -12.44
C ILE A 210 -2.98 -7.93 -13.55
N LEU A 211 -2.09 -6.94 -13.68
CA LEU A 211 -2.24 -5.81 -14.60
C LEU A 211 -2.41 -6.27 -16.06
N ASN A 212 -1.68 -7.30 -16.48
CA ASN A 212 -1.77 -7.90 -17.82
C ASN A 212 -3.13 -8.56 -18.12
N THR A 213 -3.91 -8.90 -17.09
CA THR A 213 -5.25 -9.49 -17.24
C THR A 213 -6.39 -8.47 -17.14
N MET A 214 -6.07 -7.23 -16.75
CA MET A 214 -7.04 -6.16 -16.62
C MET A 214 -7.47 -5.67 -18.00
N PRO A 215 -8.76 -5.33 -18.19
CA PRO A 215 -9.21 -4.77 -19.44
C PRO A 215 -8.54 -3.43 -19.70
N ALA A 216 -8.21 -3.18 -20.96
CA ALA A 216 -7.78 -1.87 -21.43
C ALA A 216 -8.86 -0.82 -21.11
N THR A 217 -8.59 0.07 -20.15
CA THR A 217 -9.37 1.30 -19.99
C THR A 217 -8.94 2.28 -21.07
N ASP A 218 -9.86 2.74 -21.91
CA ASP A 218 -9.55 3.63 -23.04
C ASP A 218 -9.07 4.99 -22.52
N THR A 219 -7.75 5.16 -22.37
CA THR A 219 -7.18 6.41 -21.89
C THR A 219 -5.82 6.66 -22.58
N ARG A 220 -5.83 6.96 -23.89
CA ARG A 220 -4.66 7.54 -24.62
C ARG A 220 -3.97 8.68 -23.84
N VAL A 221 -4.76 9.37 -23.03
CA VAL A 221 -4.47 10.19 -21.83
C VAL A 221 -3.13 9.86 -21.13
N HIS A 222 -2.81 8.59 -20.84
CA HIS A 222 -1.61 8.23 -20.06
C HIS A 222 -0.41 7.76 -20.90
N ALA A 223 -0.51 7.78 -22.24
CA ALA A 223 0.55 7.31 -23.13
C ALA A 223 1.90 8.04 -22.94
N GLN A 224 1.84 9.32 -22.55
CA GLN A 224 3.02 10.18 -22.36
C GLN A 224 3.52 10.26 -20.90
N CYS A 225 2.83 9.62 -19.95
CA CYS A 225 3.27 9.62 -18.55
C CYS A 225 4.62 8.89 -18.42
N THR A 226 5.53 9.39 -17.59
CA THR A 226 6.81 8.72 -17.27
C THR A 226 6.76 8.17 -15.84
N PRO A 227 7.79 7.44 -15.36
CA PRO A 227 7.91 7.12 -13.94
C PRO A 227 7.94 8.34 -13.00
N GLU A 228 8.28 9.52 -13.53
CA GLU A 228 8.44 10.75 -12.74
C GLU A 228 7.26 11.73 -12.91
N THR A 229 6.62 11.73 -14.07
CA THR A 229 5.66 12.79 -14.45
C THR A 229 4.35 12.24 -14.99
N CYS A 230 3.24 12.88 -14.58
CA CYS A 230 1.88 12.64 -15.06
C CYS A 230 1.16 13.98 -15.19
N GLN A 231 0.85 14.40 -16.43
CA GLN A 231 0.19 15.70 -16.69
C GLN A 231 -1.20 15.79 -16.04
N PHE A 232 -1.90 14.67 -15.89
CA PHE A 232 -3.22 14.61 -15.25
C PHE A 232 -3.17 14.89 -13.74
N ASP A 233 -2.01 14.68 -13.10
CA ASP A 233 -1.86 15.00 -11.68
C ASP A 233 -1.68 16.53 -11.48
N GLU A 234 -1.32 17.27 -12.54
CA GLU A 234 -1.09 18.72 -12.56
C GLU A 234 -2.25 19.51 -13.19
N GLU A 235 -3.25 18.82 -13.74
CA GLU A 235 -4.36 19.45 -14.46
C GLU A 235 -5.30 20.23 -13.53
N ASN A 236 -5.61 21.47 -13.91
CA ASN A 236 -6.53 22.31 -13.15
C ASN A 236 -7.98 21.85 -13.37
N SER A 237 -8.53 21.16 -12.37
CA SER A 237 -9.89 20.62 -12.41
C SER A 237 -11.02 21.65 -12.30
N THR A 238 -10.72 22.92 -12.06
CA THR A 238 -11.75 23.93 -11.75
C THR A 238 -12.57 24.39 -12.97
N THR A 239 -12.11 24.09 -14.18
CA THR A 239 -12.76 24.46 -15.45
C THR A 239 -13.50 23.29 -16.11
N VAL A 240 -13.45 22.10 -15.51
CA VAL A 240 -14.07 20.88 -16.06
C VAL A 240 -15.60 21.04 -16.05
N ARG A 241 -16.24 20.64 -17.16
CA ARG A 241 -17.71 20.62 -17.25
C ARG A 241 -18.26 19.55 -16.32
N GLN A 242 -19.35 19.86 -15.63
CA GLN A 242 -19.95 18.91 -14.70
C GLN A 242 -20.51 17.68 -15.45
N LEU A 243 -20.26 16.50 -14.88
CA LEU A 243 -20.68 15.21 -15.39
C LEU A 243 -22.21 15.13 -15.44
N HIS A 244 -22.72 14.59 -16.54
CA HIS A 244 -24.09 14.12 -16.63
C HIS A 244 -24.11 12.60 -16.55
N GLN A 245 -24.62 12.06 -15.44
CA GLN A 245 -24.77 10.62 -15.25
C GLN A 245 -25.74 10.00 -16.26
N CYS A 246 -26.65 10.78 -16.85
CA CYS A 246 -27.59 10.32 -17.88
C CYS A 246 -26.96 10.17 -19.28
N GLY A 247 -25.72 10.65 -19.48
CA GLY A 247 -25.02 10.60 -20.78
C GLY A 247 -25.38 11.72 -21.76
N LEU A 248 -26.17 12.72 -21.35
CA LEU A 248 -26.51 13.89 -22.16
C LEU A 248 -25.41 14.96 -22.01
N SER A 249 -24.99 15.59 -23.11
CA SER A 249 -23.90 16.59 -23.09
C SER A 249 -24.37 18.05 -22.98
N GLU A 250 -25.67 18.33 -23.21
CA GLU A 250 -26.20 19.70 -23.35
C GLU A 250 -27.56 19.92 -22.65
N SER A 251 -27.97 18.99 -21.78
CA SER A 251 -29.28 19.10 -21.13
C SER A 251 -29.22 20.05 -19.94
N ASP A 252 -29.97 21.16 -19.98
CA ASP A 252 -30.09 22.19 -18.94
C ASP A 252 -30.82 21.75 -17.65
N HIS A 253 -30.86 20.45 -17.33
CA HIS A 253 -31.45 19.99 -16.06
C HIS A 253 -30.48 20.26 -14.91
N ARG A 254 -30.61 21.45 -14.33
CA ARG A 254 -29.86 21.86 -13.15
C ARG A 254 -30.80 22.10 -11.99
N ILE A 255 -30.33 21.69 -10.82
CA ILE A 255 -30.98 22.00 -9.55
C ILE A 255 -30.08 22.91 -8.74
N LYS A 256 -30.68 23.65 -7.82
CA LYS A 256 -29.98 24.51 -6.88
C LYS A 256 -30.25 24.07 -5.45
N CYS A 257 -29.17 23.78 -4.72
CA CYS A 257 -29.15 23.65 -3.27
C CYS A 257 -28.66 24.98 -2.70
N ASP A 258 -29.58 25.78 -2.17
CA ASP A 258 -29.29 27.17 -1.77
C ASP A 258 -28.22 27.23 -0.66
N PRO A 259 -27.00 27.71 -0.94
CA PRO A 259 -25.90 27.72 0.03
C PRO A 259 -26.14 28.73 1.16
N SER A 260 -27.07 29.70 1.00
CA SER A 260 -27.42 30.62 2.08
C SER A 260 -28.09 29.91 3.27
N LYS A 261 -28.77 28.79 3.03
CA LYS A 261 -29.33 27.95 4.10
C LYS A 261 -28.25 27.36 5.01
N LEU A 262 -27.06 27.08 4.46
CA LEU A 262 -25.91 26.56 5.21
C LEU A 262 -25.31 27.62 6.13
N ASN A 263 -25.36 28.90 5.73
CA ASN A 263 -24.85 30.00 6.55
C ASN A 263 -25.61 30.12 7.88
N HIS A 264 -26.84 29.63 7.99
CA HIS A 264 -27.65 29.73 9.21
C HIS A 264 -27.98 28.36 9.82
N SER A 265 -27.39 27.28 9.29
CA SER A 265 -27.63 25.94 9.79
C SER A 265 -27.12 25.78 11.24
N THR A 266 -27.96 25.21 12.09
CA THR A 266 -27.60 24.78 13.46
C THR A 266 -27.47 23.25 13.54
N LEU A 267 -27.59 22.56 12.41
CA LEU A 267 -27.48 21.12 12.32
C LEU A 267 -26.02 20.68 12.53
N PRO A 268 -25.79 19.43 12.97
CA PRO A 268 -24.44 18.91 13.19
C PRO A 268 -23.61 18.78 11.91
N HIS A 269 -24.26 18.78 10.74
CA HIS A 269 -23.63 18.67 9.42
C HIS A 269 -24.49 19.33 8.35
N ASN A 270 -23.90 19.55 7.18
CA ASN A 270 -24.50 20.26 6.05
C ASN A 270 -25.01 19.30 4.95
N ALA A 271 -25.68 18.22 5.32
CA ALA A 271 -26.18 17.24 4.35
C ALA A 271 -27.55 17.63 3.74
N TRP A 272 -27.71 17.35 2.45
CA TRP A 272 -28.94 17.62 1.70
C TRP A 272 -29.73 16.34 1.44
N THR A 273 -31.05 16.38 1.67
CA THR A 273 -31.98 15.32 1.28
C THR A 273 -32.31 15.37 -0.20
N MET A 274 -32.96 14.33 -0.74
CA MET A 274 -33.47 14.32 -2.12
C MET A 274 -34.41 15.49 -2.43
N LYS A 275 -35.13 16.00 -1.41
CA LYS A 275 -36.02 17.16 -1.56
C LYS A 275 -35.28 18.50 -1.52
N ARG A 276 -33.95 18.50 -1.38
CA ARG A 276 -33.09 19.69 -1.23
C ARG A 276 -33.41 20.48 0.05
N GLU A 277 -33.65 19.73 1.12
CA GLU A 277 -33.79 20.21 2.49
C GLU A 277 -32.58 19.76 3.31
N LEU A 278 -32.16 20.57 4.28
CA LEU A 278 -31.08 20.17 5.18
C LEU A 278 -31.60 19.12 6.17
N THR A 279 -30.78 18.11 6.46
CA THR A 279 -31.12 17.07 7.44
C THR A 279 -30.02 16.94 8.50
N GLY A 280 -30.41 16.64 9.74
CA GLY A 280 -29.50 16.20 10.80
C GLY A 280 -29.40 14.68 10.93
N GLY A 281 -30.12 13.94 10.08
CA GLY A 281 -30.19 12.48 10.09
C GLY A 281 -28.96 11.80 9.49
N LYS A 282 -29.11 10.51 9.19
CA LYS A 282 -28.03 9.71 8.59
C LYS A 282 -27.71 10.18 7.18
N PHE A 283 -26.44 10.30 6.85
CA PHE A 283 -26.01 10.76 5.54
C PHE A 283 -24.84 9.95 4.97
N MET A 284 -24.75 9.95 3.64
CA MET A 284 -23.63 9.40 2.87
C MET A 284 -22.68 10.55 2.49
N ALA A 285 -21.39 10.41 2.76
CA ALA A 285 -20.38 11.35 2.24
C ALA A 285 -19.91 10.91 0.85
N ILE A 286 -19.66 11.85 -0.06
CA ILE A 286 -19.21 11.58 -1.43
C ILE A 286 -17.75 12.01 -1.58
N SER A 287 -16.88 11.02 -1.74
CA SER A 287 -15.46 11.19 -2.05
C SER A 287 -15.26 10.96 -3.54
N HIS A 288 -14.90 11.99 -4.29
CA HIS A 288 -15.00 11.99 -5.75
C HIS A 288 -13.82 12.71 -6.41
N ILE A 289 -13.77 12.67 -7.75
CA ILE A 289 -12.71 13.29 -8.55
C ILE A 289 -13.24 14.47 -9.34
N TRP A 290 -12.75 15.67 -9.00
CA TRP A 290 -13.14 16.89 -9.70
C TRP A 290 -12.84 16.85 -11.21
N LEU A 291 -11.73 16.20 -11.62
CA LEU A 291 -11.40 16.00 -13.05
C LEU A 291 -12.42 15.14 -13.80
N ASP A 292 -13.19 14.31 -13.10
CA ASP A 292 -14.26 13.52 -13.69
C ASP A 292 -15.52 14.37 -13.95
N GLY A 293 -15.48 15.67 -13.65
CA GLY A 293 -16.64 16.56 -13.69
C GLY A 293 -17.59 16.33 -12.53
N THR A 294 -17.19 15.66 -11.46
CA THR A 294 -18.08 15.36 -10.33
C THR A 294 -18.07 16.44 -9.24
N GLY A 295 -17.26 17.49 -9.41
CA GLY A 295 -17.31 18.71 -8.59
C GLY A 295 -18.22 19.78 -9.20
N SER A 296 -18.20 20.99 -8.63
CA SER A 296 -18.80 22.19 -9.24
C SER A 296 -17.78 22.92 -10.12
N SER A 297 -18.22 23.47 -11.25
CA SER A 297 -17.35 24.27 -12.14
C SER A 297 -17.36 25.74 -11.71
N ILE A 298 -16.22 26.44 -11.81
CA ILE A 298 -16.12 27.89 -11.51
C ILE A 298 -17.15 28.73 -12.27
N ASN A 299 -17.56 28.28 -13.45
CA ASN A 299 -18.54 28.98 -14.29
C ASN A 299 -20.00 28.69 -13.91
N THR A 300 -20.24 27.98 -12.82
CA THR A 300 -21.58 27.58 -12.36
C THR A 300 -21.92 28.32 -11.08
N GLU A 301 -23.17 28.77 -10.95
CA GLU A 301 -23.64 29.42 -9.73
C GLU A 301 -23.49 28.49 -8.52
N ALA A 302 -23.04 29.03 -7.38
CA ALA A 302 -22.82 28.27 -6.16
C ALA A 302 -24.07 27.45 -5.75
N GLY A 303 -23.85 26.19 -5.38
CA GLY A 303 -24.92 25.26 -5.02
C GLY A 303 -25.71 24.69 -6.20
N THR A 304 -25.35 25.03 -7.45
CA THR A 304 -26.01 24.52 -8.65
C THR A 304 -25.29 23.31 -9.22
N VAL A 305 -26.02 22.23 -9.46
CA VAL A 305 -25.50 20.97 -9.98
C VAL A 305 -26.48 20.31 -10.96
N ASN A 306 -25.97 19.41 -11.80
CA ASN A 306 -26.75 18.61 -12.73
C ASN A 306 -27.70 17.68 -11.96
N GLU A 307 -28.99 17.74 -12.28
CA GLU A 307 -30.04 16.97 -11.59
C GLU A 307 -29.80 15.46 -11.69
N CYS A 308 -29.42 14.93 -12.86
CA CYS A 308 -29.17 13.49 -13.01
C CYS A 308 -28.03 12.97 -12.12
N LEU A 309 -27.01 13.80 -11.84
CA LEU A 309 -25.90 13.42 -10.97
C LEU A 309 -26.32 13.48 -9.49
N PHE A 310 -27.10 14.49 -9.12
CA PHE A 310 -27.69 14.58 -7.80
C PHE A 310 -28.67 13.42 -7.51
N GLU A 311 -29.55 13.10 -8.46
CA GLU A 311 -30.47 11.96 -8.36
C GLU A 311 -29.71 10.63 -8.27
N PHE A 312 -28.62 10.49 -9.02
CA PHE A 312 -27.75 9.32 -8.89
C PHE A 312 -27.24 9.17 -7.46
N PHE A 313 -26.59 10.20 -6.90
CA PHE A 313 -26.06 10.10 -5.55
C PHE A 313 -27.13 9.90 -4.48
N THR A 314 -28.25 10.60 -4.58
CA THR A 314 -29.37 10.43 -3.63
C THR A 314 -30.03 9.06 -3.75
N SER A 315 -30.09 8.46 -4.95
CA SER A 315 -30.58 7.08 -5.12
C SER A 315 -29.67 6.06 -4.44
N VAL A 316 -28.34 6.24 -4.50
CA VAL A 316 -27.36 5.40 -3.79
C VAL A 316 -27.54 5.57 -2.27
N ALA A 317 -27.67 6.80 -1.78
CA ALA A 317 -27.88 7.09 -0.37
C ALA A 317 -29.16 6.43 0.16
N GLN A 318 -30.29 6.58 -0.55
CA GLN A 318 -31.57 5.98 -0.16
C GLN A 318 -31.52 4.46 -0.11
N ARG A 319 -30.89 3.83 -1.11
CA ARG A 319 -30.69 2.38 -1.15
C ARG A 319 -29.96 1.85 0.08
N GLU A 320 -29.01 2.63 0.59
CA GLU A 320 -28.19 2.30 1.75
C GLU A 320 -28.74 2.88 3.07
N GLY A 321 -29.99 3.35 3.07
CA GLY A 321 -30.70 3.81 4.27
C GLY A 321 -30.26 5.18 4.80
N CYS A 322 -29.61 6.00 3.97
CA CYS A 322 -29.27 7.39 4.30
C CYS A 322 -30.39 8.36 3.87
N GLU A 323 -30.64 9.37 4.69
CA GLU A 323 -31.64 10.42 4.44
C GLU A 323 -31.11 11.53 3.53
N GLY A 324 -29.79 11.77 3.57
CA GLY A 324 -29.14 12.82 2.82
C GLY A 324 -27.74 12.47 2.32
N ILE A 325 -27.18 13.38 1.53
CA ILE A 325 -25.83 13.31 1.00
C ILE A 325 -25.01 14.52 1.46
N TRP A 326 -23.73 14.27 1.75
CA TRP A 326 -22.72 15.29 1.90
C TRP A 326 -21.80 15.26 0.66
N TRP A 327 -21.81 16.34 -0.10
CA TRP A 327 -21.08 16.56 -1.34
C TRP A 327 -20.52 17.99 -1.31
N ASP A 328 -19.21 18.13 -1.25
CA ASP A 328 -18.50 19.41 -1.20
C ASP A 328 -18.91 20.43 -2.30
N ALA A 329 -19.44 19.98 -3.43
CA ALA A 329 -19.96 20.86 -4.48
C ALA A 329 -21.18 21.68 -4.04
N ILE A 330 -21.97 21.18 -3.09
CA ILE A 330 -23.24 21.79 -2.64
C ILE A 330 -23.37 21.92 -1.12
N CYS A 331 -22.50 21.31 -0.33
CA CYS A 331 -22.55 21.32 1.15
C CYS A 331 -21.64 22.37 1.78
N MET A 332 -21.11 23.28 0.95
CA MET A 332 -20.21 24.34 1.39
C MET A 332 -20.95 25.68 1.54
N PRO A 333 -20.82 26.36 2.71
CA PRO A 333 -21.43 27.67 2.93
C PRO A 333 -20.94 28.73 1.95
N SER A 334 -21.76 29.75 1.67
CA SER A 334 -21.35 30.89 0.84
C SER A 334 -20.61 31.98 1.62
N ASP A 335 -20.77 32.04 2.95
CA ASP A 335 -19.99 32.95 3.79
C ASP A 335 -18.52 32.50 3.87
N ARG A 336 -17.59 33.42 3.60
CA ARG A 336 -16.15 33.11 3.51
C ARG A 336 -15.55 32.58 4.81
N LYS A 337 -16.00 33.10 5.97
CA LYS A 337 -15.48 32.67 7.27
C LYS A 337 -15.97 31.27 7.59
N LYS A 338 -17.27 31.02 7.41
CA LYS A 338 -17.88 29.70 7.59
C LYS A 338 -17.35 28.67 6.61
N TRP A 339 -17.09 29.07 5.37
CA TRP A 339 -16.45 28.20 4.37
C TRP A 339 -15.07 27.73 4.82
N ALA A 340 -14.24 28.64 5.36
CA ALA A 340 -12.92 28.28 5.88
C ALA A 340 -13.02 27.37 7.13
N GLU A 341 -13.98 27.63 8.02
CA GLU A 341 -14.28 26.77 9.18
C GLU A 341 -14.72 25.38 8.73
N GLU A 342 -15.61 25.29 7.73
CA GLU A 342 -16.11 24.02 7.18
C GLU A 342 -14.99 23.20 6.52
N ILE A 343 -14.11 23.83 5.72
CA ILE A 343 -12.94 23.14 5.15
C ILE A 343 -12.01 22.60 6.23
N SER A 344 -11.76 23.39 7.28
CA SER A 344 -10.88 22.96 8.37
C SER A 344 -11.41 21.74 9.13
N ARG A 345 -12.71 21.44 8.99
CA ARG A 345 -13.41 20.32 9.64
C ARG A 345 -13.92 19.29 8.64
N MET A 346 -13.53 19.38 7.37
CA MET A 346 -14.08 18.53 6.29
C MET A 346 -13.94 17.04 6.60
N HIS A 347 -12.82 16.60 7.18
CA HIS A 347 -12.60 15.20 7.61
C HIS A 347 -13.63 14.70 8.64
N GLN A 348 -14.23 15.60 9.44
CA GLN A 348 -15.27 15.24 10.39
C GLN A 348 -16.56 14.81 9.68
N ASN A 349 -16.87 15.39 8.51
CA ASN A 349 -18.03 14.99 7.71
C ASN A 349 -17.88 13.53 7.24
N TYR A 350 -16.68 13.12 6.82
CA TYR A 350 -16.40 11.72 6.45
C TYR A 350 -16.40 10.76 7.66
N SER A 351 -15.92 11.23 8.82
CA SER A 351 -15.96 10.43 10.06
C SER A 351 -17.38 10.24 10.59
N ASN A 352 -18.25 11.24 10.41
CA ASN A 352 -19.63 11.21 10.90
C ASN A 352 -20.62 10.58 9.92
N ALA A 353 -20.25 10.44 8.64
CA ALA A 353 -21.07 9.76 7.65
C ALA A 353 -21.33 8.29 8.03
N GLU A 354 -22.49 7.77 7.62
CA GLU A 354 -22.82 6.35 7.74
C GLU A 354 -21.83 5.51 6.91
N PHE A 355 -21.53 5.99 5.70
CA PHE A 355 -20.43 5.52 4.88
C PHE A 355 -20.00 6.60 3.88
N THR A 356 -18.81 6.44 3.35
CA THR A 356 -18.27 7.25 2.27
C THR A 356 -18.36 6.49 0.95
N LEU A 357 -19.01 7.08 -0.04
CA LEU A 357 -19.04 6.60 -1.41
C LEU A 357 -17.81 7.10 -2.16
N VAL A 358 -17.02 6.19 -2.72
CA VAL A 358 -15.95 6.52 -3.67
C VAL A 358 -16.54 6.56 -5.08
N HIS A 359 -16.48 7.74 -5.70
CA HIS A 359 -16.92 7.97 -7.06
C HIS A 359 -15.75 8.44 -7.94
N ASP A 360 -15.12 7.48 -8.60
CA ASP A 360 -14.06 7.65 -9.59
C ASP A 360 -14.56 7.00 -10.88
N LEU A 361 -14.58 7.73 -12.01
CA LEU A 361 -15.13 7.23 -13.26
C LEU A 361 -14.33 6.06 -13.84
N GLN A 362 -13.03 5.96 -13.55
CA GLN A 362 -12.24 4.80 -13.98
C GLN A 362 -12.74 3.55 -13.26
N LEU A 363 -13.01 3.65 -11.95
CA LEU A 363 -13.55 2.55 -11.14
C LEU A 363 -15.00 2.25 -11.47
N ALA A 364 -15.84 3.27 -11.65
CA ALA A 364 -17.24 3.10 -12.03
C ALA A 364 -17.42 2.39 -13.37
N ASN A 365 -16.44 2.51 -14.28
CA ASN A 365 -16.40 1.79 -15.55
C ASN A 365 -15.60 0.48 -15.49
N PHE A 366 -14.86 0.23 -14.41
CA PHE A 366 -14.14 -1.01 -14.19
C PHE A 366 -15.10 -2.13 -13.78
N GLU A 367 -15.08 -3.23 -14.53
CA GLU A 367 -15.96 -4.37 -14.26
C GLU A 367 -15.50 -5.12 -13.00
N TRP A 368 -16.44 -5.34 -12.07
CA TRP A 368 -16.15 -6.08 -10.84
C TRP A 368 -15.77 -7.54 -11.12
N ARG A 369 -14.66 -7.98 -10.52
CA ARG A 369 -14.10 -9.34 -10.61
C ARG A 369 -13.58 -9.78 -9.25
N ASP A 370 -13.71 -11.06 -8.94
CA ASP A 370 -13.26 -11.64 -7.67
C ASP A 370 -11.85 -12.24 -7.81
N ASP A 371 -10.88 -11.42 -8.24
CA ASP A 371 -9.51 -11.85 -8.57
C ASP A 371 -8.42 -10.86 -8.10
N GLY A 372 -8.79 -9.90 -7.25
CA GLY A 372 -7.88 -8.85 -6.74
C GLY A 372 -7.62 -7.71 -7.73
N SER A 373 -8.05 -7.82 -8.99
CA SER A 373 -7.92 -6.71 -9.96
C SER A 373 -8.69 -5.44 -9.55
N PRO A 374 -9.87 -5.46 -8.88
CA PRO A 374 -10.50 -4.24 -8.38
C PRO A 374 -9.67 -3.53 -7.30
N CYS A 375 -8.94 -4.28 -6.48
CA CYS A 375 -8.04 -3.72 -5.48
C CYS A 375 -6.85 -3.00 -6.14
N LEU A 376 -6.26 -3.61 -7.19
CA LEU A 376 -5.21 -2.97 -7.97
C LEU A 376 -5.74 -1.75 -8.76
N ALA A 377 -6.93 -1.85 -9.35
CA ALA A 377 -7.59 -0.74 -10.04
C ALA A 377 -7.80 0.45 -9.11
N LEU A 378 -8.30 0.20 -7.89
CA LEU A 378 -8.47 1.22 -6.86
C LEU A 378 -7.13 1.89 -6.54
N ALA A 379 -6.07 1.12 -6.29
CA ALA A 379 -4.76 1.68 -5.96
C ALA A 379 -4.11 2.49 -7.08
N LEU A 380 -4.45 2.21 -8.35
CA LEU A 380 -3.97 2.95 -9.52
C LEU A 380 -4.88 4.12 -9.93
N SER A 381 -6.04 4.27 -9.28
CA SER A 381 -7.04 5.26 -9.66
C SER A 381 -6.62 6.69 -9.34
N ALA A 382 -7.25 7.67 -9.99
CA ALA A 382 -7.02 9.08 -9.69
C ALA A 382 -7.42 9.38 -8.24
N TRP A 383 -8.50 8.76 -7.77
CA TRP A 383 -8.97 8.88 -6.40
C TRP A 383 -7.94 8.42 -5.38
N PHE A 384 -7.35 7.23 -5.53
CA PHE A 384 -6.40 6.76 -4.54
C PHE A 384 -5.05 7.47 -4.60
N THR A 385 -4.71 8.22 -5.65
CA THR A 385 -3.38 8.86 -5.75
C THR A 385 -3.34 10.29 -5.24
N ARG A 386 -4.50 10.90 -4.94
CA ARG A 386 -4.63 12.26 -4.41
C ARG A 386 -4.42 12.33 -2.90
N GLY A 387 -3.95 13.49 -2.44
CA GLY A 387 -3.71 13.76 -1.02
C GLY A 387 -4.99 13.89 -0.21
N TRP A 388 -5.93 14.75 -0.64
CA TRP A 388 -7.16 15.02 0.12
C TRP A 388 -8.03 13.77 0.31
N THR A 389 -8.18 12.96 -0.74
CA THR A 389 -8.90 11.68 -0.69
C THR A 389 -8.25 10.67 0.28
N ALA A 390 -6.95 10.80 0.59
CA ALA A 390 -6.29 9.98 1.61
C ALA A 390 -6.80 10.31 3.02
N LEU A 391 -7.02 11.60 3.31
CA LEU A 391 -7.62 12.04 4.57
C LEU A 391 -9.07 11.57 4.66
N GLU A 392 -9.82 11.69 3.56
CA GLU A 392 -11.21 11.21 3.47
C GLU A 392 -11.29 9.71 3.76
N LEU A 393 -10.41 8.92 3.13
CA LEU A 393 -10.29 7.47 3.34
C LEU A 393 -9.95 7.11 4.80
N ARG A 394 -8.98 7.83 5.40
CA ARG A 394 -8.56 7.59 6.79
C ARG A 394 -9.63 7.99 7.80
N ALA A 395 -10.34 9.09 7.55
CA ALA A 395 -11.38 9.57 8.44
C ALA A 395 -12.65 8.70 8.40
N SER A 396 -12.92 8.08 7.25
CA SER A 396 -14.14 7.31 7.02
C SER A 396 -14.20 6.01 7.84
N LYS A 397 -15.30 5.79 8.54
CA LYS A 397 -15.58 4.54 9.26
C LYS A 397 -15.81 3.36 8.31
N LYS A 398 -16.61 3.60 7.27
CA LYS A 398 -17.00 2.63 6.25
C LYS A 398 -16.84 3.29 4.88
N VAL A 399 -16.26 2.56 3.93
CA VAL A 399 -16.04 3.06 2.57
C VAL A 399 -16.62 2.06 1.60
N LYS A 400 -17.43 2.55 0.65
CA LYS A 400 -17.99 1.75 -0.42
C LYS A 400 -17.54 2.31 -1.77
N VAL A 401 -17.08 1.42 -2.64
CA VAL A 401 -16.56 1.77 -3.97
C VAL A 401 -17.53 1.30 -5.03
N LEU A 402 -17.78 2.18 -6.00
CA LEU A 402 -18.64 1.89 -7.14
C LEU A 402 -17.85 1.20 -8.26
N PHE A 403 -18.35 0.05 -8.72
CA PHE A 403 -17.83 -0.66 -9.90
C PHE A 403 -18.93 -0.97 -10.89
N LYS A 404 -18.55 -1.17 -12.15
CA LYS A 404 -19.46 -1.68 -13.19
C LYS A 404 -19.86 -3.12 -12.85
N ALA A 405 -21.16 -3.41 -12.92
CA ALA A 405 -21.65 -4.77 -12.71
C ALA A 405 -21.15 -5.71 -13.82
N PRO A 406 -20.74 -6.96 -13.48
CA PRO A 406 -20.26 -7.90 -14.48
C PRO A 406 -21.36 -8.33 -15.44
N ALA A 407 -20.99 -8.63 -16.67
CA ALA A 407 -21.90 -9.26 -17.62
C ALA A 407 -21.94 -10.78 -17.38
N GLN A 408 -23.12 -11.36 -17.13
CA GLN A 408 -23.30 -12.82 -17.09
C GLN A 408 -23.55 -13.35 -18.49
N GLN A 409 -23.08 -14.56 -18.77
CA GLN A 409 -23.46 -15.31 -19.97
C GLN A 409 -24.51 -16.34 -19.56
N HIS A 410 -25.71 -16.26 -20.12
CA HIS A 410 -26.79 -17.22 -19.89
C HIS A 410 -27.27 -17.77 -21.24
N GLY A 411 -27.02 -19.05 -21.52
CA GLY A 411 -27.46 -19.69 -22.76
C GLY A 411 -26.93 -19.05 -24.06
N GLY A 412 -25.73 -18.44 -24.03
CA GLY A 412 -25.15 -17.73 -25.18
C GLY A 412 -25.65 -16.29 -25.37
N GLN A 413 -26.53 -15.80 -24.48
CA GLN A 413 -26.89 -14.39 -24.38
C GLN A 413 -26.20 -13.74 -23.18
N THR A 414 -25.69 -12.53 -23.40
CA THR A 414 -25.10 -11.70 -22.35
C THR A 414 -26.23 -11.07 -21.53
N VAL A 415 -26.45 -11.55 -20.30
CA VAL A 415 -27.43 -11.01 -19.35
C VAL A 415 -26.67 -10.24 -18.26
N PRO A 416 -27.03 -9.01 -17.90
CA PRO A 416 -26.34 -8.29 -16.83
C PRO A 416 -26.48 -9.01 -15.47
N ALA A 417 -25.40 -9.10 -14.68
CA ALA A 417 -25.47 -9.64 -13.32
C ALA A 417 -26.37 -8.81 -12.40
N ALA A 418 -26.72 -9.39 -11.24
CA ALA A 418 -27.34 -8.67 -10.14
C ALA A 418 -26.47 -7.47 -9.72
N GLY A 419 -27.03 -6.27 -9.87
CA GLY A 419 -26.44 -4.98 -9.50
C GLY A 419 -27.55 -3.96 -9.33
N PHE A 420 -27.25 -2.78 -8.81
CA PHE A 420 -28.24 -1.70 -8.79
C PHE A 420 -28.27 -1.00 -10.14
N MET A 421 -29.48 -0.71 -10.59
CA MET A 421 -29.74 -0.04 -11.84
C MET A 421 -30.02 1.42 -11.57
N PHE A 422 -29.35 2.29 -12.31
CA PHE A 422 -29.67 3.71 -12.36
C PHE A 422 -30.08 4.08 -13.78
N GLN A 423 -31.22 4.76 -13.89
CA GLN A 423 -31.70 5.34 -15.13
C GLN A 423 -32.38 6.65 -14.80
N TYR A 424 -32.00 7.71 -15.51
CA TYR A 424 -32.63 9.01 -15.40
C TYR A 424 -33.59 9.19 -16.59
N ASN A 425 -34.86 9.51 -16.35
CA ASN A 425 -35.86 9.86 -17.36
C ASN A 425 -35.90 8.96 -18.62
N GLY A 426 -35.68 7.65 -18.47
CA GLY A 426 -35.71 6.71 -19.60
C GLY A 426 -34.52 6.78 -20.57
N TYR A 427 -33.47 7.55 -20.23
CA TYR A 427 -32.23 7.63 -21.02
C TYR A 427 -31.35 6.39 -20.80
N ARG A 428 -30.03 6.58 -20.70
CA ARG A 428 -29.05 5.50 -20.58
C ARG A 428 -29.17 4.78 -19.24
N GLU A 429 -29.25 3.46 -19.32
CA GLU A 429 -29.24 2.57 -18.15
C GLU A 429 -27.79 2.24 -17.75
N TYR A 430 -27.51 2.38 -16.47
CA TYR A 430 -26.23 1.98 -15.88
C TYR A 430 -26.46 0.93 -14.81
N ARG A 431 -25.58 -0.07 -14.76
CA ARG A 431 -25.61 -1.13 -13.76
C ARG A 431 -24.31 -1.16 -12.99
N TYR A 432 -24.44 -1.06 -11.69
CA TYR A 432 -23.34 -0.95 -10.77
C TYR A 432 -23.42 -1.99 -9.66
N VAL A 433 -22.26 -2.37 -9.14
CA VAL A 433 -22.15 -3.04 -7.85
C VAL A 433 -21.47 -2.08 -6.88
N LEU A 434 -21.96 -2.10 -5.65
CA LEU A 434 -21.42 -1.29 -4.57
C LEU A 434 -20.70 -2.23 -3.62
N LYS A 435 -19.39 -2.01 -3.44
CA LYS A 435 -18.50 -2.95 -2.77
C LYS A 435 -17.85 -2.31 -1.56
N ASP A 436 -17.91 -2.98 -0.41
CA ASP A 436 -17.27 -2.51 0.80
C ASP A 436 -15.75 -2.63 0.67
N LEU A 437 -15.04 -1.55 0.99
CA LEU A 437 -13.60 -1.53 0.85
C LEU A 437 -12.94 -2.58 1.74
N ASP A 438 -13.36 -2.69 3.00
CA ASP A 438 -12.67 -3.55 3.96
C ASP A 438 -13.11 -5.02 3.83
N ASP A 439 -14.39 -5.25 3.49
CA ASP A 439 -14.97 -6.60 3.46
C ASP A 439 -14.92 -7.26 2.07
N ASP A 440 -15.13 -6.51 0.98
CA ASP A 440 -15.19 -7.06 -0.38
C ASP A 440 -13.90 -6.89 -1.18
N ILE A 441 -13.17 -5.77 -0.99
CA ILE A 441 -12.06 -5.39 -1.89
C ILE A 441 -10.70 -5.76 -1.29
N LEU A 442 -10.48 -5.41 -0.03
CA LEU A 442 -9.21 -5.64 0.65
C LEU A 442 -9.14 -7.07 1.18
N VAL A 443 -7.92 -7.57 1.26
CA VAL A 443 -7.65 -8.88 1.85
C VAL A 443 -7.80 -8.77 3.38
N SER A 444 -8.71 -9.55 3.94
CA SER A 444 -8.86 -9.71 5.39
C SER A 444 -8.11 -10.97 5.86
N GLY A 445 -6.97 -10.77 6.53
CA GLY A 445 -6.18 -11.84 7.12
C GLY A 445 -5.37 -12.68 6.12
N LYS A 446 -4.96 -13.87 6.55
CA LYS A 446 -4.04 -14.74 5.80
C LYS A 446 -4.83 -15.76 4.99
N SER A 447 -4.69 -15.70 3.68
CA SER A 447 -5.34 -16.62 2.75
C SER A 447 -4.34 -17.12 1.70
N ILE A 448 -4.32 -18.44 1.53
CA ILE A 448 -3.55 -19.11 0.48
C ILE A 448 -4.13 -18.87 -0.91
N PHE A 449 -5.39 -18.42 -0.97
CA PHE A 449 -6.12 -18.18 -2.21
C PHE A 449 -5.96 -16.74 -2.72
N THR A 450 -5.14 -15.95 -2.04
CA THR A 450 -4.89 -14.56 -2.41
C THR A 450 -3.53 -14.47 -3.11
N SER A 451 -3.49 -13.71 -4.20
CA SER A 451 -2.23 -13.44 -4.92
C SER A 451 -1.34 -12.50 -4.11
N PRO A 452 0.00 -12.59 -4.25
CA PRO A 452 0.93 -11.69 -3.55
C PRO A 452 0.64 -10.21 -3.84
N ALA A 453 0.30 -9.87 -5.09
CA ALA A 453 -0.04 -8.49 -5.45
C ALA A 453 -1.31 -7.99 -4.75
N HIS A 454 -2.35 -8.83 -4.62
CA HIS A 454 -3.56 -8.42 -3.90
C HIS A 454 -3.27 -8.21 -2.40
N GLN A 455 -2.39 -9.03 -1.80
CA GLN A 455 -1.92 -8.85 -0.42
C GLN A 455 -1.14 -7.53 -0.24
N GLU A 456 -0.13 -7.30 -1.06
CA GLU A 456 0.73 -6.10 -1.00
C GLU A 456 -0.07 -4.82 -1.23
N VAL A 457 -0.91 -4.79 -2.26
CA VAL A 457 -1.74 -3.62 -2.56
C VAL A 457 -2.78 -3.38 -1.47
N SER A 458 -3.36 -4.44 -0.89
CA SER A 458 -4.27 -4.31 0.25
C SER A 458 -3.56 -3.66 1.43
N LEU A 459 -2.32 -4.05 1.72
CA LEU A 459 -1.52 -3.47 2.80
C LEU A 459 -1.26 -1.97 2.57
N VAL A 460 -0.95 -1.56 1.34
CA VAL A 460 -0.77 -0.13 0.99
C VAL A 460 -2.03 0.67 1.32
N ILE A 461 -3.21 0.17 0.92
CA ILE A 461 -4.49 0.84 1.18
C ILE A 461 -4.79 0.84 2.69
N GLN A 462 -4.58 -0.28 3.38
CA GLN A 462 -4.78 -0.42 4.83
C GLN A 462 -3.87 0.53 5.64
N THR A 463 -2.63 0.78 5.19
CA THR A 463 -1.72 1.75 5.79
C THR A 463 -2.31 3.16 5.75
N VAL A 464 -2.89 3.56 4.61
CA VAL A 464 -3.56 4.86 4.47
C VAL A 464 -4.77 4.95 5.41
N ARG A 465 -5.54 3.86 5.52
CA ARG A 465 -6.66 3.77 6.48
C ARG A 465 -6.23 3.82 7.94
N GLY A 466 -4.94 3.67 8.25
CA GLY A 466 -4.45 3.50 9.63
C GLY A 466 -4.87 2.16 10.24
N ARG A 467 -5.08 1.14 9.40
CA ARG A 467 -5.51 -0.22 9.79
C ARG A 467 -4.51 -1.31 9.46
N ALA A 468 -3.35 -0.96 8.89
CA ALA A 468 -2.28 -1.92 8.63
C ALA A 468 -1.85 -2.59 9.95
N GLN A 469 -1.85 -3.93 9.95
CA GLN A 469 -1.36 -4.74 11.08
C GLN A 469 0.15 -4.93 10.92
N GLY A 470 0.94 -4.60 11.95
CA GLY A 470 2.40 -4.76 11.93
C GLY A 470 3.12 -3.79 12.88
N ASP A 471 4.45 -3.90 12.92
CA ASP A 471 5.34 -3.09 13.78
C ASP A 471 5.63 -1.68 13.24
N LEU A 472 4.93 -1.25 12.17
CA LEU A 472 5.10 0.09 11.63
C LEU A 472 4.66 1.14 12.65
N THR A 473 5.59 2.01 13.04
CA THR A 473 5.30 3.17 13.87
C THR A 473 4.23 4.05 13.21
N LYS A 474 3.44 4.77 14.03
CA LYS A 474 2.42 5.71 13.53
C LYS A 474 3.02 6.74 12.56
N LEU A 475 4.30 7.10 12.75
CA LEU A 475 5.03 8.02 11.88
C LEU A 475 5.33 7.40 10.51
N ASN A 476 5.88 6.18 10.47
CA ASN A 476 6.15 5.47 9.23
C ASN A 476 4.87 5.29 8.42
N GLN A 477 3.76 4.93 9.06
CA GLN A 477 2.47 4.82 8.38
C GLN A 477 2.02 6.14 7.73
N LEU A 478 2.23 7.28 8.40
CA LEU A 478 1.92 8.60 7.85
C LEU A 478 2.81 8.95 6.65
N MET A 479 4.11 8.65 6.75
CA MET A 479 5.06 8.84 5.66
C MET A 479 4.69 7.97 4.46
N PHE A 480 4.51 6.66 4.64
CA PHE A 480 4.08 5.74 3.58
C PHE A 480 2.76 6.17 2.94
N ALA A 481 1.80 6.61 3.75
CA ALA A 481 0.52 7.07 3.23
C ALA A 481 0.67 8.30 2.32
N MET A 482 1.60 9.22 2.60
CA MET A 482 1.65 10.54 1.94
C MET A 482 2.84 10.78 1.00
N LYS A 483 3.91 9.99 1.07
CA LYS A 483 5.16 10.18 0.31
C LYS A 483 4.97 10.12 -1.20
N ASN A 484 4.08 9.25 -1.68
CA ASN A 484 3.86 9.03 -3.11
C ASN A 484 2.54 9.61 -3.64
N ARG A 485 1.88 10.49 -2.87
CA ARG A 485 0.61 11.13 -3.24
C ARG A 485 0.82 12.53 -3.81
N HIS A 486 -0.04 12.92 -4.74
CA HIS A 486 -0.03 14.25 -5.33
C HIS A 486 -1.10 15.16 -4.73
N THR A 487 -0.79 16.46 -4.69
CA THR A 487 -1.70 17.55 -4.37
C THR A 487 -1.37 18.71 -5.30
N SER A 488 -2.35 19.58 -5.59
CA SER A 488 -2.12 20.78 -6.40
C SER A 488 -1.14 21.76 -5.74
N TRP A 489 -0.99 21.68 -4.41
CA TRP A 489 -0.06 22.51 -3.64
C TRP A 489 0.79 21.64 -2.72
N GLY A 490 2.12 21.79 -2.76
CA GLY A 490 3.04 21.00 -1.91
C GLY A 490 2.78 21.15 -0.41
N ARG A 491 2.27 22.32 0.03
CA ARG A 491 1.87 22.59 1.41
C ARG A 491 0.75 21.67 1.89
N ASP A 492 -0.19 21.32 1.02
CA ASP A 492 -1.36 20.49 1.36
C ASP A 492 -0.93 19.13 1.90
N ARG A 493 0.15 18.54 1.39
CA ARG A 493 0.66 17.25 1.87
C ARG A 493 0.96 17.29 3.37
N MET A 494 1.55 18.37 3.86
CA MET A 494 1.86 18.53 5.28
C MET A 494 0.61 18.81 6.11
N ILE A 495 -0.32 19.62 5.60
CA ILE A 495 -1.61 19.86 6.25
C ILE A 495 -2.39 18.55 6.40
N ILE A 496 -2.54 17.78 5.32
CA ILE A 496 -3.19 16.48 5.32
C ILE A 496 -2.49 15.53 6.30
N THR A 497 -1.16 15.43 6.24
CA THR A 497 -0.38 14.58 7.15
C THR A 497 -0.65 14.94 8.61
N SER A 498 -0.73 16.23 8.94
CA SER A 498 -1.06 16.69 10.29
C SER A 498 -2.47 16.29 10.73
N LEU A 499 -3.47 16.41 9.84
CA LEU A 499 -4.86 16.03 10.12
C LEU A 499 -5.01 14.51 10.28
N MET A 500 -4.21 13.74 9.55
CA MET A 500 -4.13 12.27 9.69
C MET A 500 -3.48 11.86 11.03
N ALA A 501 -2.57 12.67 11.57
CA ALA A 501 -1.88 12.42 12.83
C ALA A 501 -2.72 12.83 14.06
N ASP A 502 -3.31 14.03 14.04
CA ASP A 502 -4.25 14.55 15.03
C ASP A 502 -5.48 15.17 14.33
N PRO A 503 -6.64 14.50 14.36
CA PRO A 503 -7.89 15.00 13.78
C PRO A 503 -8.43 16.29 14.41
N ARG A 504 -7.90 16.75 15.55
CA ARG A 504 -8.25 18.07 16.12
C ARG A 504 -7.60 19.21 15.32
N GLY A 505 -6.66 18.87 14.44
CA GLY A 505 -5.99 19.79 13.53
C GLY A 505 -4.87 20.56 14.22
N LEU A 506 -3.79 20.77 13.48
CA LEU A 506 -2.84 21.83 13.78
C LEU A 506 -3.37 23.15 13.21
N GLU A 507 -2.96 24.28 13.79
CA GLU A 507 -3.38 25.61 13.33
C GLU A 507 -3.13 25.79 11.82
N SER A 508 -4.14 26.24 11.07
CA SER A 508 -4.10 26.37 9.60
C SER A 508 -3.07 27.38 9.09
N GLY A 509 -2.49 28.18 9.98
CA GLY A 509 -1.42 29.14 9.70
C GLY A 509 -0.02 28.53 9.63
N LEU A 510 0.19 27.30 10.11
CA LEU A 510 1.53 26.74 10.22
C LEU A 510 2.17 26.46 8.86
N THR A 511 3.47 26.71 8.82
CA THR A 511 4.38 26.34 7.73
C THR A 511 4.72 24.85 7.79
N ALA A 512 5.19 24.27 6.68
CA ALA A 512 5.60 22.86 6.63
C ALA A 512 6.68 22.49 7.69
N PRO A 513 7.70 23.33 7.96
CA PRO A 513 8.65 23.07 9.04
C PRO A 513 8.00 23.07 10.43
N GLU A 514 7.08 24.00 10.71
CA GLU A 514 6.39 24.06 12.00
C GLU A 514 5.48 22.83 12.21
N ILE A 515 4.80 22.37 11.15
CA ILE A 515 4.04 21.12 11.19
C ILE A 515 4.97 19.94 11.46
N THR A 516 6.11 19.85 10.77
CA THR A 516 7.08 18.76 10.94
C THR A 516 7.59 18.70 12.38
N LYS A 517 7.94 19.85 12.97
CA LYS A 517 8.35 19.94 14.38
C LYS A 517 7.26 19.41 15.30
N LYS A 518 6.04 19.96 15.25
CA LYS A 518 4.93 19.54 16.11
C LYS A 518 4.58 18.04 16.00
N LEU A 519 4.82 17.42 14.84
CA LEU A 519 4.60 15.99 14.65
C LEU A 519 5.71 15.11 15.27
N LEU A 520 6.92 15.64 15.43
CA LEU A 520 8.05 14.96 16.03
C LEU A 520 8.16 15.30 17.53
N VAL A 521 8.45 16.55 17.88
CA VAL A 521 8.60 17.11 19.25
C VAL A 521 8.41 18.65 19.22
N ASP A 522 7.93 19.27 20.30
CA ASP A 522 7.59 20.70 20.33
C ASP A 522 8.76 21.69 20.61
N SER A 523 9.97 21.24 20.93
CA SER A 523 11.09 22.13 21.37
C SER A 523 12.48 21.78 20.81
N GLY A 524 13.39 22.77 20.90
CA GLY A 524 14.87 22.76 20.73
C GLY A 524 15.47 22.68 19.32
N PRO A 525 16.73 22.21 19.12
CA PRO A 525 17.49 22.51 17.91
C PRO A 525 17.21 21.53 16.76
N TRP A 526 16.65 22.06 15.66
CA TRP A 526 16.18 21.28 14.49
C TRP A 526 17.12 21.34 13.28
N SER A 527 18.41 21.65 13.48
CA SER A 527 19.37 21.79 12.37
C SER A 527 19.57 20.51 11.56
N TRP A 528 19.23 19.35 12.15
CA TRP A 528 19.31 18.02 11.55
C TRP A 528 18.04 17.59 10.82
N CYS A 529 16.88 18.20 11.14
CA CYS A 529 15.58 17.75 10.65
C CYS A 529 15.21 18.45 9.33
N PRO A 530 14.78 17.70 8.30
CA PRO A 530 14.34 18.30 7.05
C PRO A 530 13.11 19.20 7.25
N PRO A 531 12.90 20.19 6.36
CA PRO A 531 11.76 21.11 6.46
C PRO A 531 10.40 20.42 6.24
N VAL A 532 10.39 19.22 5.67
CA VAL A 532 9.20 18.44 5.33
C VAL A 532 9.39 17.04 5.89
N LEU A 533 8.44 16.59 6.71
CA LEU A 533 8.47 15.25 7.32
C LEU A 533 8.66 14.12 6.29
N LEU A 534 8.10 14.29 5.10
CA LEU A 534 8.13 13.30 4.02
C LEU A 534 9.52 13.14 3.36
N ASP A 535 10.47 14.02 3.69
CA ASP A 535 11.86 13.94 3.25
C ASP A 535 12.74 13.15 4.24
N LEU A 536 12.18 12.70 5.39
CA LEU A 536 12.89 11.81 6.30
C LEU A 536 13.08 10.43 5.64
N ALA A 537 14.22 9.80 5.95
CA ALA A 537 14.44 8.40 5.61
C ALA A 537 13.51 7.52 6.45
N GLU A 538 13.03 6.43 5.84
CA GLU A 538 12.24 5.42 6.55
C GLU A 538 13.13 4.66 7.53
N ASP A 539 12.57 4.24 8.66
CA ASP A 539 13.29 3.37 9.58
C ASP A 539 13.25 1.94 9.05
N GLU A 540 14.41 1.40 8.66
CA GLU A 540 14.55 -0.02 8.32
C GLU A 540 14.14 -0.90 9.52
N GLU A 541 13.03 -1.63 9.38
CA GLU A 541 12.50 -2.54 10.41
C GLU A 541 13.61 -3.49 10.92
N GLY A 542 13.78 -3.54 12.26
CA GLY A 542 14.51 -4.62 12.93
C GLY A 542 15.74 -4.23 13.75
N TYR A 543 15.99 -2.94 13.96
CA TYR A 543 17.01 -2.49 14.89
C TYR A 543 16.36 -1.95 16.17
N ASP A 544 16.83 -2.40 17.34
CA ASP A 544 16.57 -1.70 18.60
C ASP A 544 16.86 -0.21 18.37
N SER A 545 15.91 0.66 18.71
CA SER A 545 15.97 2.10 18.43
C SER A 545 17.21 2.72 19.10
N PHE A 546 18.33 2.76 18.39
CA PHE A 546 19.58 3.31 18.89
C PHE A 546 19.55 4.84 18.98
N LEU A 547 18.59 5.48 18.31
CA LEU A 547 18.41 6.93 18.27
C LEU A 547 17.03 7.31 18.84
N THR A 548 17.01 8.34 19.69
CA THR A 548 15.82 8.90 20.35
C THR A 548 15.86 10.42 20.24
N ILE A 549 14.75 11.03 19.83
CA ILE A 549 14.59 12.48 19.88
C ILE A 549 14.18 12.86 21.31
N THR A 550 14.97 13.71 21.97
CA THR A 550 14.67 14.19 23.32
C THR A 550 13.49 15.18 23.29
N PRO A 551 12.85 15.46 24.44
CA PRO A 551 11.83 16.53 24.53
C PRO A 551 12.35 17.90 24.06
N ASP A 552 13.66 18.12 24.10
CA ASP A 552 14.31 19.32 23.60
C ASP A 552 14.69 19.19 22.10
N GLY A 553 14.14 18.24 21.35
CA GLY A 553 14.37 18.14 19.89
C GLY A 553 15.79 17.76 19.48
N GLU A 554 16.63 17.37 20.43
CA GLU A 554 17.96 16.85 20.17
C GLU A 554 17.85 15.38 19.79
N LEU A 555 18.65 14.94 18.82
CA LEU A 555 18.74 13.54 18.44
C LEU A 555 19.87 12.88 19.25
N THR A 556 19.51 12.01 20.19
CA THR A 556 20.44 11.29 21.07
C THR A 556 20.50 9.83 20.69
N GLY A 557 21.66 9.19 20.85
CA GLY A 557 21.76 7.78 20.55
C GLY A 557 23.16 7.27 20.30
N THR A 558 23.25 5.98 19.95
CA THR A 558 24.52 5.38 19.57
C THR A 558 24.76 5.60 18.08
N TRP A 559 25.88 6.22 17.74
CA TRP A 559 26.30 6.51 16.38
C TRP A 559 27.58 5.75 16.06
N ALA A 560 27.66 5.12 14.90
CA ALA A 560 28.96 4.75 14.37
C ALA A 560 29.60 6.05 13.84
N THR A 561 30.78 6.38 14.35
CA THR A 561 31.51 7.56 13.88
C THR A 561 32.74 7.11 13.09
N LYS A 562 32.95 7.72 11.93
CA LYS A 562 34.16 7.51 11.13
C LYS A 562 34.80 8.85 10.82
N THR A 563 36.04 9.01 11.26
CA THR A 563 36.92 10.06 10.76
C THR A 563 37.35 9.69 9.35
N LEU A 564 37.04 10.56 8.40
CA LEU A 564 37.39 10.32 7.01
C LEU A 564 38.84 10.66 6.72
N THR A 565 39.48 9.81 5.93
CA THR A 565 40.76 10.15 5.30
C THR A 565 40.56 11.19 4.19
N LYS A 566 41.64 11.90 3.81
CA LYS A 566 41.60 12.84 2.68
C LYS A 566 41.18 12.17 1.36
N GLU A 567 41.54 10.90 1.17
CA GLU A 567 41.21 10.11 -0.02
C GLU A 567 39.73 9.71 -0.06
N GLU A 568 39.12 9.41 1.08
CA GLU A 568 37.69 9.13 1.18
C GLU A 568 36.86 10.41 1.01
N LEU A 569 37.29 11.53 1.61
CA LEU A 569 36.68 12.84 1.40
C LEU A 569 36.63 13.22 -0.09
N ALA A 570 37.66 12.90 -0.85
CA ALA A 570 37.71 13.15 -2.29
C ALA A 570 36.72 12.30 -3.12
N LYS A 571 36.22 11.18 -2.55
CA LYS A 571 35.23 10.30 -3.19
C LYS A 571 33.79 10.70 -2.85
N LEU A 572 33.58 11.58 -1.88
CA LEU A 572 32.24 12.00 -1.49
C LEU A 572 31.66 13.02 -2.46
N SER A 573 30.46 12.73 -2.94
CA SER A 573 29.66 13.68 -3.70
C SER A 573 28.56 14.23 -2.79
N PRO A 574 28.58 15.53 -2.46
CA PRO A 574 27.53 16.12 -1.65
C PRO A 574 26.20 16.11 -2.42
N VAL A 575 25.22 15.42 -1.85
CA VAL A 575 23.84 15.39 -2.34
C VAL A 575 23.04 16.42 -1.53
N GLY A 576 22.32 17.29 -2.23
CA GLY A 576 21.43 18.25 -1.61
C GLY A 576 20.41 18.74 -2.62
N SER A 577 19.18 19.01 -2.16
CA SER A 577 18.08 19.47 -3.00
C SER A 577 18.30 20.88 -3.58
N HIS A 578 19.30 21.63 -3.10
CA HIS A 578 19.60 23.00 -3.55
C HIS A 578 21.11 23.28 -3.58
N PRO A 579 21.63 24.06 -4.57
CA PRO A 579 23.05 24.40 -4.68
C PRO A 579 23.66 25.04 -3.42
N SER A 580 22.89 25.81 -2.64
CA SER A 580 23.39 26.41 -1.40
C SER A 580 23.76 25.36 -0.33
N THR A 581 22.98 24.29 -0.21
CA THR A 581 23.27 23.16 0.68
C THR A 581 24.51 22.41 0.20
N VAL A 582 24.57 22.12 -1.10
CA VAL A 582 25.72 21.48 -1.73
C VAL A 582 27.00 22.31 -1.54
N ILE A 583 26.94 23.64 -1.72
CA ILE A 583 28.07 24.55 -1.54
C ILE A 583 28.50 24.63 -0.06
N ARG A 584 27.55 24.65 0.89
CA ARG A 584 27.86 24.59 2.32
C ARG A 584 28.60 23.30 2.64
N ILE A 585 28.08 22.15 2.23
CA ILE A 585 28.74 20.85 2.45
C ILE A 585 30.13 20.85 1.79
N LYS A 586 30.25 21.30 0.53
CA LYS A 586 31.55 21.43 -0.16
C LYS A 586 32.54 22.32 0.60
N ARG A 587 32.09 23.47 1.14
CA ARG A 587 32.93 24.36 1.95
C ARG A 587 33.39 23.70 3.25
N TYR A 588 32.52 22.96 3.92
CA TYR A 588 32.88 22.19 5.12
C TYR A 588 33.87 21.07 4.80
N LEU A 589 33.66 20.33 3.70
CA LEU A 589 34.58 19.28 3.23
C LEU A 589 35.94 19.85 2.78
N ALA A 590 35.99 21.08 2.26
CA ALA A 590 37.21 21.75 1.80
C ALA A 590 38.08 22.34 2.93
N ALA A 591 37.52 22.53 4.13
CA ALA A 591 38.22 23.06 5.31
C ALA A 591 38.11 22.08 6.49
N PRO A 592 38.79 20.91 6.43
CA PRO A 592 38.59 19.84 7.38
C PRO A 592 39.16 20.23 8.75
N LYS A 593 38.28 20.66 9.66
CA LYS A 593 38.37 20.19 11.05
C LYS A 593 37.93 18.71 11.05
N GLU A 594 38.15 17.96 12.13
CA GLU A 594 37.75 16.54 12.22
C GLU A 594 36.27 16.38 11.79
N VAL A 595 36.04 15.94 10.55
CA VAL A 595 34.70 15.67 10.02
C VAL A 595 34.38 14.24 10.39
N LEU A 596 33.45 14.08 11.33
CA LEU A 596 32.88 12.79 11.68
C LEU A 596 31.68 12.54 10.76
N ILE A 597 31.72 11.44 10.01
CA ILE A 597 30.48 10.89 9.44
C ILE A 597 29.80 10.08 10.52
N LEU A 598 28.52 10.37 10.72
CA LEU A 598 27.62 9.54 11.50
C LEU A 598 27.01 8.50 10.56
N ASP A 599 27.27 7.23 10.84
CA ASP A 599 26.74 6.10 10.10
C ASP A 599 25.83 5.28 11.03
N LYS A 600 24.75 4.71 10.46
CA LYS A 600 23.83 3.77 11.14
C LYS A 600 24.41 2.34 11.14
N SER A 601 25.51 2.08 10.42
CA SER A 601 26.03 0.72 10.22
C SER A 601 26.53 0.03 11.50
N TYR A 602 26.24 -1.27 11.59
CA TYR A 602 26.41 -2.16 12.76
C TYR A 602 27.87 -2.51 13.11
N GLU A 603 28.89 -1.93 12.47
CA GLU A 603 30.29 -2.22 12.82
C GLU A 603 30.88 -1.23 13.82
N ALA A 604 30.23 -1.08 14.97
CA ALA A 604 30.85 -0.47 16.14
C ALA A 604 31.92 -1.42 16.73
N ARG A 605 33.08 -1.50 16.08
CA ARG A 605 34.32 -1.82 16.80
C ARG A 605 34.77 -0.54 17.47
N THR A 606 34.60 -0.50 18.80
CA THR A 606 34.93 0.56 19.76
C THR A 606 33.77 1.50 20.08
N GLY A 607 33.23 1.31 21.29
CA GLY A 607 32.17 2.14 21.84
C GLY A 607 32.72 3.46 22.36
N TRP A 608 32.13 4.54 21.90
CA TRP A 608 32.17 5.86 22.52
C TRP A 608 30.76 6.46 22.46
N THR A 609 30.26 6.91 23.60
CA THR A 609 29.03 7.71 23.68
C THR A 609 29.43 9.16 23.40
N VAL A 610 28.84 9.79 22.38
CA VAL A 610 29.10 11.19 22.06
C VAL A 610 27.83 11.99 22.33
N ASP A 611 27.84 12.83 23.36
CA ASP A 611 26.83 13.86 23.59
C ASP A 611 27.13 15.05 22.67
N LEU A 612 26.30 15.26 21.64
CA LEU A 612 26.48 16.34 20.67
C LEU A 612 25.72 17.60 21.12
N TYR A 613 26.44 18.54 21.74
CA TYR A 613 25.98 19.92 21.89
C TYR A 613 26.26 20.71 20.60
N TRP A 614 25.23 21.09 19.86
CA TRP A 614 25.34 22.08 18.79
C TRP A 614 25.11 23.50 19.36
N GLY A 615 26.19 24.13 19.81
CA GLY A 615 26.22 25.58 20.08
C GLY A 615 26.26 26.37 18.76
N GLY A 616 25.45 27.43 18.68
CA GLY A 616 25.16 28.21 17.46
C GLY A 616 26.27 29.07 16.88
#